data_AF-A0A1G2SXW1-F1
#
_entry.id   AF-A0A1G2SXW1-F1
#
_cell.length_a   1.000
_cell.length_b   1.000
_cell.length_c   1.000
_cell.angle_alpha   90.00
_cell.angle_beta   90.00
_cell.angle_gamma   90.00
#
_symmetry.space_group_name_H-M   'P 1'
#
loop_
_entity.id
_entity.type
_entity.pdbx_description
1 polymer ?
#
loop_
_entity_poly.entity_id
_entity_poly.type
_entity_poly.pdbx_seq_one_letter_code
_entity_poly.pdbx_strand_id
1 'polypeptide(L)'
;MKKTFIASLLSLTIFFAIGSALVFAQAAGNPGSASGGNPPPPPITLDNPFKGGDSLFALLQSVIKDILLPIGGVLCVLAFIYAGFLYVTAQGNETKISTAHKALLYAAIGTALLLGAWVFSGAICRTIELISNAEGRFCPPA
;
A
#
# COMPACT_ATOMS: atom_id res chain seq x y z
N MET A 1 16.27 -1.81 32.79
CA MET A 1 14.92 -2.12 32.28
C MET A 1 14.07 -0.89 32.00
N LYS A 2 13.93 0.10 32.91
CA LYS A 2 13.12 1.33 32.64
C LYS A 2 13.68 2.24 31.52
N LYS A 3 15.01 2.37 31.40
CA LYS A 3 15.66 3.27 30.42
C LYS A 3 15.60 2.74 28.97
N THR A 4 15.67 1.43 28.78
CA THR A 4 15.58 0.78 27.47
C THR A 4 14.16 0.77 26.93
N PHE A 5 13.15 0.75 27.80
CA PHE A 5 11.74 0.83 27.42
C PHE A 5 11.35 2.23 26.92
N ILE A 6 11.82 3.30 27.59
CA ILE A 6 11.59 4.69 27.16
C ILE A 6 12.29 4.98 25.83
N ALA A 7 13.51 4.45 25.63
CA ALA A 7 14.23 4.60 24.35
C ALA A 7 13.49 3.91 23.18
N SER A 8 12.90 2.73 23.41
CA SER A 8 12.11 2.02 22.41
C SER A 8 10.81 2.73 22.06
N LEU A 9 10.15 3.37 23.04
CA LEU A 9 8.91 4.13 22.81
C LEU A 9 9.18 5.44 22.06
N LEU A 10 10.29 6.12 22.37
CA LEU A 10 10.73 7.33 21.65
C LEU A 10 11.14 7.02 20.21
N SER A 11 11.76 5.85 19.97
CA SER A 11 12.11 5.41 18.62
C SER A 11 10.87 5.11 17.77
N LEU A 12 9.81 4.55 18.37
CA LEU A 12 8.57 4.21 17.65
C LEU A 12 7.77 5.46 17.28
N THR A 13 7.75 6.49 18.15
CA THR A 13 7.08 7.77 17.85
C THR A 13 7.84 8.59 16.79
N ILE A 14 9.17 8.54 16.79
CA ILE A 14 9.99 9.16 15.75
C ILE A 14 9.79 8.47 14.39
N PHE A 15 9.68 7.12 14.37
CA PHE A 15 9.41 6.38 13.13
C PHE A 15 8.01 6.69 12.57
N PHE A 16 7.01 6.87 13.43
CA PHE A 16 5.65 7.25 13.03
C PHE A 16 5.54 8.71 12.54
N ALA A 17 6.32 9.62 13.12
CA ALA A 17 6.37 11.03 12.71
C ALA A 17 7.10 11.24 11.37
N ILE A 18 8.20 10.51 11.13
CA ILE A 18 8.93 10.58 9.86
C ILE A 18 8.15 9.88 8.74
N GLY A 19 7.46 8.77 9.05
CA GLY A 19 6.61 8.06 8.10
C GLY A 19 5.44 8.91 7.60
N SER A 20 4.79 9.69 8.48
CA SER A 20 3.71 10.60 8.06
C SER A 20 4.23 11.78 7.23
N ALA A 21 5.38 12.35 7.56
CA ALA A 21 5.98 13.42 6.76
C ALA A 21 6.34 12.99 5.31
N LEU A 22 6.75 11.73 5.09
CA LEU A 22 7.03 11.21 3.75
C LEU A 22 5.76 10.99 2.91
N VAL A 23 4.62 10.69 3.55
CA VAL A 23 3.32 10.54 2.86
C VAL A 23 2.75 11.91 2.44
N PHE A 24 2.95 12.97 3.24
CA PHE A 24 2.51 14.33 2.90
C PHE A 24 3.47 15.11 1.97
N ALA A 25 4.66 14.59 1.66
CA ALA A 25 5.65 15.27 0.81
C ALA A 25 5.38 15.13 -0.71
N GLN A 26 4.40 14.31 -1.13
CA GLN A 26 4.03 14.13 -2.55
C GLN A 26 3.10 15.24 -3.07
N ALA A 27 3.33 16.49 -2.64
CA ALA A 27 2.66 17.68 -3.11
C ALA A 27 3.69 18.81 -3.34
N ALA A 28 4.79 18.49 -4.02
CA ALA A 28 5.73 19.46 -4.57
C ALA A 28 5.72 19.32 -6.09
N GLY A 29 5.42 20.43 -6.76
CA GLY A 29 4.99 20.49 -8.15
C GLY A 29 5.96 19.92 -9.17
N ASN A 30 5.38 19.46 -10.27
CA ASN A 30 6.08 19.25 -11.53
C ASN A 30 6.54 20.62 -12.06
N PRO A 31 7.85 20.92 -12.19
CA PRO A 31 8.31 22.16 -12.81
C PRO A 31 8.27 21.96 -14.33
N GLY A 32 7.20 22.42 -14.96
CA GLY A 32 7.12 22.33 -16.41
C GLY A 32 5.81 22.85 -16.97
N SER A 33 5.72 24.17 -17.15
CA SER A 33 5.22 24.84 -18.36
C SER A 33 4.96 26.32 -18.08
N ALA A 34 6.03 27.13 -18.14
CA ALA A 34 5.86 28.55 -18.44
C ALA A 34 5.70 28.67 -19.96
N SER A 35 4.48 28.89 -20.43
CA SER A 35 4.22 29.33 -21.80
C SER A 35 3.42 30.62 -21.73
N GLY A 36 4.11 31.73 -22.01
CA GLY A 36 3.51 33.05 -22.13
C GLY A 36 2.61 33.14 -23.36
N GLY A 37 1.34 33.45 -23.11
CA GLY A 37 0.33 33.75 -24.11
C GLY A 37 -0.98 33.95 -23.35
N ASN A 38 -1.61 35.11 -23.49
CA ASN A 38 -2.84 35.48 -22.76
C ASN A 38 -3.88 34.35 -22.86
N PRO A 39 -4.19 33.61 -21.79
CA PRO A 39 -5.13 32.51 -21.89
C PRO A 39 -6.58 33.04 -21.90
N PRO A 40 -7.47 32.46 -22.71
CA PRO A 40 -8.92 32.63 -22.53
C PRO A 40 -9.32 32.25 -21.10
N PRO A 41 -10.45 32.76 -20.55
CA PRO A 41 -10.86 32.48 -19.18
C PRO A 41 -10.79 30.97 -18.93
N PRO A 42 -10.07 30.53 -17.87
CA PRO A 42 -9.78 29.13 -17.68
C PRO A 42 -11.10 28.37 -17.58
N PRO A 43 -11.29 27.27 -18.34
CA PRO A 43 -12.37 26.36 -18.07
C PRO A 43 -12.25 25.93 -16.60
N ILE A 44 -13.34 26.02 -15.85
CA ILE A 44 -13.37 25.57 -14.45
C ILE A 44 -13.28 24.04 -14.50
N THR A 45 -12.07 23.52 -14.56
CA THR A 45 -11.80 22.08 -14.55
C THR A 45 -11.79 21.63 -13.10
N LEU A 46 -12.87 20.98 -12.67
CA LEU A 46 -12.88 20.26 -11.39
C LEU A 46 -12.05 18.99 -11.57
N ASP A 47 -10.80 19.05 -11.14
CA ASP A 47 -9.97 17.86 -11.04
C ASP A 47 -10.61 16.90 -10.03
N ASN A 48 -10.91 15.68 -10.48
CA ASN A 48 -11.47 14.65 -9.62
C ASN A 48 -10.46 14.32 -8.50
N PRO A 49 -10.78 14.55 -7.21
CA PRO A 49 -9.87 14.32 -6.09
C PRO A 49 -9.45 12.85 -5.93
N PHE A 50 -10.17 11.93 -6.59
CA PHE A 50 -9.84 10.51 -6.61
C PHE A 50 -9.04 10.08 -7.84
N LYS A 51 -8.71 10.99 -8.77
CA LYS A 51 -7.89 10.76 -9.99
C LYS A 51 -8.35 9.61 -10.92
N GLY A 52 -9.46 8.95 -10.60
CA GLY A 52 -9.92 7.72 -11.21
C GLY A 52 -10.96 7.89 -12.31
N GLY A 53 -10.95 8.99 -13.06
CA GLY A 53 -11.92 9.24 -14.13
C GLY A 53 -13.40 9.25 -13.69
N ASP A 54 -14.32 9.22 -14.66
CA ASP A 54 -15.77 9.43 -14.44
C ASP A 54 -16.57 8.12 -14.23
N SER A 55 -15.88 6.98 -14.08
CA SER A 55 -16.53 5.66 -14.01
C SER A 55 -16.36 5.00 -12.65
N LEU A 56 -17.40 4.28 -12.19
CA LEU A 56 -17.39 3.54 -10.93
C LEU A 56 -16.19 2.59 -10.80
N PHE A 57 -15.82 1.95 -11.91
CA PHE A 57 -14.69 1.03 -11.95
C PHE A 57 -13.36 1.72 -11.65
N ALA A 58 -13.16 2.92 -12.20
CA ALA A 58 -11.91 3.64 -12.04
C ALA A 58 -11.85 4.41 -10.69
N LEU A 59 -12.99 4.76 -10.09
CA LEU A 59 -13.04 5.13 -8.66
C LEU A 59 -12.63 3.95 -7.76
N LEU A 60 -13.17 2.75 -8.01
CA LEU A 60 -12.83 1.56 -7.22
C LEU A 60 -11.33 1.23 -7.34
N GLN A 61 -10.78 1.31 -8.55
CA GLN A 61 -9.35 1.09 -8.78
C GLN A 61 -8.48 2.10 -8.01
N SER A 62 -8.87 3.37 -7.99
CA SER A 62 -8.11 4.42 -7.30
C SER A 62 -8.20 4.27 -5.78
N VAL A 63 -9.37 3.93 -5.24
CA VAL A 63 -9.52 3.63 -3.80
C VAL A 63 -8.66 2.43 -3.38
N ILE A 64 -8.64 1.37 -4.18
CA ILE A 64 -7.83 0.18 -3.87
C ILE A 64 -6.33 0.53 -3.90
N LYS A 65 -5.87 1.27 -4.91
CA LYS A 65 -4.44 1.62 -5.04
C LYS A 65 -3.97 2.65 -4.00
N ASP A 66 -4.75 3.70 -3.78
CA ASP A 66 -4.31 4.84 -2.98
C ASP A 66 -4.62 4.71 -1.48
N ILE A 67 -5.65 3.94 -1.11
CA ILE A 67 -6.05 3.74 0.29
C ILE A 67 -5.72 2.32 0.75
N LEU A 68 -6.15 1.30 0.01
CA LEU A 68 -6.15 -0.06 0.53
C LEU A 68 -4.74 -0.69 0.54
N LEU A 69 -3.94 -0.48 -0.51
CA LEU A 69 -2.55 -0.98 -0.58
C LEU A 69 -1.63 -0.40 0.52
N PRO A 70 -1.54 0.92 0.75
CA PRO A 70 -0.65 1.44 1.77
C PRO A 70 -1.08 1.02 3.18
N ILE A 71 -2.39 1.02 3.48
CA ILE A 71 -2.90 0.58 4.77
C ILE A 71 -2.66 -0.93 4.96
N GLY A 72 -2.95 -1.73 3.94
CA GLY A 72 -2.73 -3.18 3.95
C GLY A 72 -1.26 -3.53 4.15
N GLY A 73 -0.34 -2.83 3.49
CA GLY A 73 1.10 -3.02 3.65
C GLY A 73 1.58 -2.78 5.09
N VAL A 74 1.14 -1.68 5.71
CA VAL A 74 1.48 -1.37 7.12
C VAL A 74 0.90 -2.43 8.06
N LEU A 75 -0.34 -2.88 7.82
CA LEU A 75 -0.99 -3.91 8.63
C LEU A 75 -0.25 -5.26 8.55
N CYS A 76 0.20 -5.65 7.34
CA CYS A 76 1.01 -6.86 7.15
C CYS A 76 2.28 -6.85 8.00
N VAL A 77 3.02 -5.74 7.98
CA VAL A 77 4.24 -5.60 8.79
C VAL A 77 3.92 -5.72 10.29
N LEU A 78 2.84 -5.07 10.74
CA LEU A 78 2.43 -5.14 12.14
C LEU A 78 2.04 -6.56 12.58
N ALA A 79 1.37 -7.32 11.70
CA ALA A 79 1.01 -8.71 11.95
C ALA A 79 2.24 -9.61 12.09
N PHE A 80 3.28 -9.40 11.28
CA PHE A 80 4.56 -10.12 11.42
C PHE A 80 5.28 -9.78 12.72
N ILE A 81 5.30 -8.50 13.12
CA ILE A 81 5.87 -8.07 14.39
C ILE A 81 5.13 -8.75 15.56
N TYR A 82 3.80 -8.78 15.52
CA TYR A 82 2.98 -9.45 16.54
C TYR A 82 3.28 -10.95 16.64
N ALA A 83 3.37 -11.65 15.50
CA ALA A 83 3.75 -13.06 15.48
C ALA A 83 5.16 -13.29 16.06
N GLY A 84 6.10 -12.40 15.77
CA GLY A 84 7.46 -12.41 16.33
C GLY A 84 7.47 -12.24 17.86
N PHE A 85 6.69 -11.28 18.39
CA PHE A 85 6.54 -11.11 19.83
C PHE A 85 5.94 -12.34 20.52
N LEU A 86 4.98 -13.01 19.89
CA LEU A 86 4.39 -14.24 20.41
C LEU A 86 5.43 -15.35 20.50
N TYR A 87 6.36 -15.40 19.53
CA TYR A 87 7.49 -16.34 19.55
C TYR A 87 8.48 -16.08 20.69
N VAL A 88 8.85 -14.82 20.90
CA VAL A 88 9.81 -14.43 21.96
C VAL A 88 9.22 -14.66 23.35
N THR A 89 7.92 -14.38 23.52
CA THR A 89 7.23 -14.53 24.81
C THR A 89 6.87 -15.99 25.16
N ALA A 90 6.94 -16.92 24.20
CA ALA A 90 6.59 -18.31 24.44
C ALA A 90 7.59 -19.05 25.35
N GLN A 91 8.85 -18.61 25.44
CA GLN A 91 9.87 -19.08 26.39
C GLN A 91 9.96 -20.61 26.59
N GLY A 92 9.67 -21.41 25.56
CA GLY A 92 9.72 -22.88 25.62
C GLY A 92 8.42 -23.58 26.05
N ASN A 93 7.32 -22.85 26.26
CA ASN A 93 6.00 -23.44 26.45
C ASN A 93 5.42 -23.88 25.09
N GLU A 94 5.25 -25.19 24.91
CA GLU A 94 4.77 -25.79 23.65
C GLU A 94 3.43 -25.24 23.16
N THR A 95 2.51 -24.93 24.08
CA THR A 95 1.19 -24.39 23.73
C THR A 95 1.29 -22.99 23.13
N LYS A 96 2.19 -22.16 23.67
CA LYS A 96 2.45 -20.79 23.18
C LYS A 96 3.21 -20.80 21.86
N ILE A 97 4.17 -21.71 21.69
CA ILE A 97 4.89 -21.93 20.42
C ILE A 97 3.92 -22.33 19.30
N SER A 98 3.01 -23.29 19.58
CA SER A 98 1.99 -23.70 18.60
C SER A 98 1.10 -22.54 18.16
N THR A 99 0.76 -21.65 19.09
CA THR A 99 -0.01 -20.43 18.79
C THR A 99 0.80 -19.45 17.93
N ALA A 100 2.10 -19.31 18.19
CA ALA A 100 2.99 -18.42 17.43
C ALA A 100 3.14 -18.89 15.98
N HIS A 101 3.26 -20.21 15.77
CA HIS A 101 3.27 -20.80 14.43
C HIS A 101 1.99 -20.48 13.65
N LYS A 102 0.83 -20.64 14.28
CA LYS A 102 -0.45 -20.31 13.62
C LYS A 102 -0.54 -18.83 13.27
N ALA A 103 -0.13 -17.95 14.19
CA ALA A 103 -0.12 -16.50 13.95
C ALA A 103 0.80 -16.13 12.78
N LEU A 104 1.98 -16.73 12.69
CA LEU A 104 2.90 -16.53 11.58
C LEU A 104 2.29 -17.03 10.26
N LEU A 105 1.71 -18.24 10.24
CA LEU A 105 1.07 -18.79 9.05
C LEU A 105 -0.07 -17.89 8.54
N TYR A 106 -0.92 -17.37 9.43
CA TYR A 106 -1.98 -16.46 9.04
C TYR A 106 -1.44 -15.12 8.50
N ALA A 107 -0.39 -14.57 9.11
CA ALA A 107 0.28 -13.37 8.61
C ALA A 107 0.90 -13.60 7.22
N ALA A 108 1.51 -14.77 7.00
CA ALA A 108 2.08 -15.16 5.72
C ALA A 108 1.00 -15.33 4.64
N ILE A 109 -0.11 -16.00 4.95
CA ILE A 109 -1.23 -16.18 4.02
C ILE A 109 -1.85 -14.83 3.65
N GLY A 110 -2.10 -13.94 4.62
CA GLY A 110 -2.66 -12.61 4.34
C GLY A 110 -1.76 -11.77 3.43
N THR A 111 -0.45 -11.82 3.68
CA THR A 111 0.54 -11.10 2.85
C THR A 111 0.67 -11.72 1.46
N ALA A 112 0.68 -13.05 1.37
CA ALA A 112 0.69 -13.75 0.09
C ALA A 112 -0.56 -13.45 -0.74
N LEU A 113 -1.72 -13.26 -0.10
CA LEU A 113 -2.95 -12.87 -0.79
C LEU A 113 -2.90 -11.42 -1.30
N LEU A 114 -2.36 -10.51 -0.48
CA LEU A 114 -2.20 -9.09 -0.84
C LEU A 114 -1.27 -8.93 -2.06
N LEU A 115 -0.09 -9.56 -2.01
CA LEU A 115 0.88 -9.54 -3.11
C LEU A 115 0.43 -10.39 -4.30
N GLY A 116 -0.21 -11.52 -4.02
CA GLY A 116 -0.72 -12.45 -5.01
C GLY A 116 -1.80 -11.82 -5.87
N ALA A 117 -2.71 -11.03 -5.30
CA ALA A 117 -3.79 -10.38 -6.05
C ALA A 117 -3.25 -9.54 -7.22
N TRP A 118 -2.14 -8.81 -7.02
CA TRP A 118 -1.51 -8.02 -8.08
C TRP A 118 -0.90 -8.90 -9.18
N VAL A 119 -0.20 -9.97 -8.78
CA VAL A 119 0.41 -10.93 -9.72
C VAL A 119 -0.66 -11.68 -10.53
N PHE A 120 -1.72 -12.14 -9.88
CA PHE A 120 -2.82 -12.84 -10.52
C PHE A 120 -3.57 -11.95 -11.51
N SER A 121 -3.83 -10.69 -11.15
CA SER A 121 -4.46 -9.71 -12.06
C SER A 121 -3.59 -9.50 -13.31
N GLY A 122 -2.28 -9.33 -13.15
CA GLY A 122 -1.35 -9.19 -14.27
C GLY A 122 -1.27 -10.45 -15.14
N ALA A 123 -1.29 -11.65 -14.53
CA ALA A 123 -1.26 -12.91 -15.27
C ALA A 123 -2.50 -13.11 -16.15
N ILE A 124 -3.69 -12.76 -15.63
CA ILE A 124 -4.94 -12.84 -16.38
C ILE A 124 -4.92 -11.84 -17.55
N CYS A 125 -4.55 -10.59 -17.28
CA CYS A 125 -4.42 -9.57 -18.33
C CYS A 125 -3.50 -10.03 -19.46
N ARG A 126 -2.29 -10.47 -19.14
CA ARG A 126 -1.30 -10.91 -20.15
C ARG A 126 -1.85 -12.05 -21.00
N THR A 127 -2.59 -12.97 -20.40
CA THR A 127 -3.23 -14.08 -21.14
C THR A 127 -4.29 -13.57 -22.11
N ILE A 128 -5.11 -12.60 -21.68
CA ILE A 128 -6.16 -12.00 -22.54
C ILE A 128 -5.54 -11.20 -23.68
N GLU A 129 -4.48 -10.43 -23.43
CA GLU A 129 -3.79 -9.63 -24.45
C GLU A 129 -3.18 -10.51 -25.54
N LEU A 130 -2.54 -11.63 -25.16
CA LEU A 130 -1.99 -12.61 -26.09
C LEU A 130 -3.06 -13.22 -27.01
N ILE A 131 -4.27 -13.46 -26.49
CA ILE A 131 -5.37 -14.05 -27.27
C ILE A 131 -6.07 -12.99 -28.12
N SER A 132 -6.18 -11.76 -27.62
CA SER A 132 -6.94 -10.69 -28.25
C SER A 132 -6.15 -9.92 -29.32
N ASN A 133 -4.82 -10.10 -29.45
CA ASN A 133 -3.95 -9.25 -30.28
C ASN A 133 -4.22 -7.73 -30.04
N ALA A 134 -4.62 -7.38 -28.82
CA ALA A 134 -4.98 -6.03 -28.43
C ALA A 134 -3.90 -5.49 -27.51
N GLU A 135 -3.02 -4.66 -28.07
CA GLU A 135 -1.91 -4.07 -27.34
C GLU A 135 -2.44 -2.97 -26.40
N GLY A 136 -2.37 -3.20 -25.08
CA GLY A 136 -2.46 -2.15 -24.05
C GLY A 136 -3.84 -1.53 -23.79
N ARG A 137 -4.94 -2.23 -24.10
CA ARG A 137 -6.32 -1.74 -23.89
C ARG A 137 -6.94 -2.17 -22.57
N PHE A 138 -6.55 -3.33 -22.05
CA PHE A 138 -7.22 -3.97 -20.92
C PHE A 138 -6.43 -3.91 -19.64
N CYS A 139 -5.09 -3.85 -19.72
CA CYS A 139 -4.26 -3.73 -18.54
C CYS A 139 -3.62 -2.34 -18.43
N PRO A 140 -3.88 -1.61 -17.33
CA PRO A 140 -3.11 -0.40 -17.04
C PRO A 140 -1.65 -0.78 -16.76
N PRO A 141 -0.67 0.01 -17.25
CA PRO A 141 0.73 -0.20 -16.91
C PRO A 141 0.92 -0.09 -15.39
N ALA A 142 1.80 -0.95 -14.88
CA ALA A 142 2.18 -1.03 -13.46
C ALA A 142 2.62 0.32 -12.91
#